data_AF-A0A329UQJ6-F1
#
_entry.id   AF-A0A329UQJ6-F1
#
_cell.length_a   1.000
_cell.length_b   1.000
_cell.length_c   1.000
_cell.angle_alpha   90.00
_cell.angle_beta   90.00
_cell.angle_gamma   90.00
#
_symmetry.space_group_name_H-M   'P 1'
#
loop_
_entity.id
_entity.type
_entity.pdbx_description
1 polymer ?
#
loop_
_entity_poly.entity_id
_entity_poly.type
_entity_poly.pdbx_seq_one_letter_code
_entity_poly.pdbx_strand_id
1 'polypeptide(L)'
;MARYKIYDNKSDVITPVGETLTAEQWLNRYPWARMAKMIVGGGVINGSVALVFDDYVDMMRKAGCDFSNCTTDEEYLAAIEDFEDNPPVSNTVDDQTRIADALEDLVVMNMPDEN
;
A
#
# COMPACT_ATOMS: atom_id res chain seq x y z
N MET A 1 8.53 11.66 -3.84
CA MET A 1 8.01 11.30 -5.19
C MET A 1 6.90 10.31 -4.96
N ALA A 2 5.81 10.38 -5.72
CA ALA A 2 4.73 9.39 -5.63
C ALA A 2 5.29 7.99 -5.96
N ARG A 3 4.91 6.99 -5.16
CA ARG A 3 5.24 5.56 -5.37
C ARG A 3 4.51 5.03 -6.61
N TYR A 4 3.28 5.47 -6.82
CA TYR A 4 2.40 5.05 -7.90
C TYR A 4 2.01 6.23 -8.80
N LYS A 5 1.68 5.93 -10.06
CA LYS A 5 1.03 6.88 -10.99
C LYS A 5 0.14 6.14 -11.98
N ILE A 6 -0.84 6.84 -12.53
CA ILE A 6 -1.57 6.36 -13.70
C ILE A 6 -0.66 6.43 -14.92
N TYR A 7 -0.58 5.32 -15.65
CA TYR A 7 0.19 5.26 -16.89
C TYR A 7 -0.50 6.07 -17.99
N ASP A 8 0.28 6.91 -18.67
CA ASP A 8 -0.21 7.84 -19.69
C ASP A 8 -0.39 7.21 -21.08
N ASN A 9 -0.07 5.91 -21.21
CA ASN A 9 -0.04 5.16 -22.47
C ASN A 9 0.90 5.74 -23.54
N LYS A 10 1.88 6.55 -23.14
CA LYS A 10 2.77 7.29 -24.06
C LYS A 10 4.24 7.25 -23.64
N SER A 11 4.52 7.32 -22.34
CA SER A 11 5.86 7.31 -21.80
C SER A 11 6.52 5.95 -21.97
N ASP A 12 7.82 5.93 -22.23
CA ASP A 12 8.59 4.69 -22.20
C ASP A 12 8.62 4.10 -20.78
N VAL A 13 8.79 2.78 -20.71
CA VAL A 13 8.79 2.01 -19.47
C VAL A 13 10.14 1.34 -19.23
N ILE A 14 10.80 1.71 -18.14
CA ILE A 14 12.00 1.06 -17.63
C ILE A 14 11.58 -0.06 -16.68
N THR A 15 11.86 -1.29 -17.07
CA THR A 15 11.53 -2.50 -16.30
C THR A 15 12.56 -2.76 -15.20
N PRO A 16 12.23 -3.57 -14.17
CA PRO A 16 13.17 -3.92 -13.09
C PRO A 16 14.45 -4.62 -13.55
N VAL A 17 14.44 -5.26 -14.73
CA VAL A 17 15.63 -5.91 -15.33
C VAL A 17 16.47 -4.96 -16.19
N GLY A 18 16.11 -3.67 -16.25
CA GLY A 18 16.84 -2.64 -17.00
C GLY A 18 16.48 -2.52 -18.48
N GLU A 19 15.53 -3.31 -18.98
CA GLU A 19 14.98 -3.15 -20.33
C GLU A 19 14.12 -1.88 -20.39
N THR A 20 14.34 -1.03 -21.40
CA THR A 20 13.49 0.11 -21.71
C THR A 20 12.58 -0.24 -22.88
N LEU A 21 11.28 -0.18 -22.66
CA LEU A 21 10.25 -0.51 -23.63
C LEU A 21 9.56 0.76 -24.09
N THR A 22 9.28 0.87 -25.38
CA THR A 22 8.37 1.90 -25.86
C THR A 22 6.97 1.66 -25.31
N ALA A 23 6.13 2.70 -25.29
CA ALA A 23 4.74 2.55 -24.87
C ALA A 23 4.00 1.46 -25.65
N GLU A 24 4.24 1.34 -26.96
CA GLU A 24 3.64 0.28 -27.79
C GLU A 24 4.11 -1.11 -27.37
N GLN A 25 5.42 -1.30 -27.17
CA GLN A 25 5.96 -2.58 -26.72
C GLN A 25 5.41 -2.98 -25.35
N TRP A 26 5.30 -2.02 -24.43
CA TRP A 26 4.71 -2.24 -23.11
C TRP A 26 3.23 -2.64 -23.20
N LEU A 27 2.44 -1.90 -23.96
CA LEU A 27 1.01 -2.18 -24.16
C LEU A 27 0.77 -3.47 -24.97
N ASN A 28 1.75 -3.97 -25.72
CA ASN A 28 1.66 -5.28 -26.36
C ASN A 28 1.94 -6.42 -25.38
N ARG A 29 2.76 -6.19 -24.34
CA ARG A 29 2.96 -7.13 -23.22
C ARG A 29 1.79 -7.12 -22.25
N TYR A 30 1.17 -5.96 -22.04
CA TYR A 30 0.00 -5.78 -21.19
C TYR A 30 -1.20 -5.19 -21.98
N PRO A 31 -1.84 -5.95 -22.87
CA PRO A 31 -2.93 -5.45 -23.71
C PRO A 31 -4.12 -4.89 -22.93
N TRP A 32 -4.32 -5.37 -21.69
CA TRP A 32 -5.39 -4.90 -20.81
C TRP A 32 -5.27 -3.43 -20.44
N ALA A 33 -4.07 -2.84 -20.46
CA ALA A 33 -3.84 -1.42 -20.18
C ALA A 33 -4.47 -0.49 -21.24
N ARG A 34 -4.91 -1.04 -22.38
CA ARG A 34 -5.71 -0.31 -23.38
C ARG A 34 -7.20 -0.23 -23.03
N MET A 35 -7.65 -1.06 -22.10
CA MET A 35 -9.06 -1.21 -21.71
C MET A 35 -9.35 -0.68 -20.31
N ALA A 36 -8.32 -0.54 -19.47
CA ALA A 36 -8.44 -0.05 -18.10
C ALA A 36 -7.26 0.87 -17.74
N LYS A 37 -7.44 1.70 -16.70
CA LYS A 37 -6.37 2.53 -16.16
C LYS A 37 -5.32 1.65 -15.49
N MET A 38 -4.09 1.68 -16.02
CA MET A 38 -2.95 0.98 -15.45
C MET A 38 -2.23 1.86 -14.43
N ILE A 39 -1.94 1.31 -13.26
CA ILE A 39 -0.99 1.87 -12.31
C ILE A 39 0.41 1.37 -12.65
N VAL A 40 1.36 2.30 -12.72
CA VAL A 40 2.81 2.05 -12.86
C VAL A 40 3.57 2.72 -11.72
N GLY A 41 4.86 2.39 -11.58
CA GLY A 41 5.73 3.03 -10.60
C GLY A 41 5.96 4.50 -10.92
N GLY A 42 5.97 5.36 -9.90
CA GLY A 42 6.26 6.78 -10.03
C GLY A 42 7.76 7.14 -10.06
N GLY A 43 8.63 6.17 -9.73
CA GLY A 43 10.08 6.33 -9.75
C GLY A 43 10.74 6.11 -11.12
N VAL A 44 12.08 6.05 -11.12
CA VAL A 44 12.90 5.83 -12.33
C VAL A 44 12.55 4.50 -13.02
N ILE A 45 12.40 3.43 -12.23
CA ILE A 45 11.91 2.14 -12.71
C ILE A 45 10.38 2.18 -12.64
N ASN A 46 9.74 2.78 -13.64
CA ASN A 46 8.28 2.89 -13.70
C ASN A 46 7.60 1.56 -14.05
N GLY A 47 8.30 0.59 -14.64
CA GLY A 47 7.78 -0.76 -14.90
C GLY A 47 7.77 -1.68 -13.67
N SER A 48 7.98 -1.15 -12.47
CA SER A 48 8.05 -1.92 -11.22
C SER A 48 6.72 -2.51 -10.77
N VAL A 49 5.60 -1.96 -11.26
CA VAL A 49 4.24 -2.39 -10.93
C VAL A 49 3.35 -2.25 -12.16
N ALA A 50 2.36 -3.13 -12.27
CA ALA A 50 1.37 -3.17 -13.34
C ALA A 50 0.04 -3.67 -12.76
N LEU A 51 -0.78 -2.75 -12.26
CA LEU A 51 -2.07 -3.05 -11.61
C LEU A 51 -3.23 -2.32 -12.31
N VAL A 52 -4.44 -2.85 -12.19
CA VAL A 52 -5.66 -2.16 -12.61
C VAL A 52 -6.07 -1.20 -11.49
N PHE A 53 -6.29 0.07 -11.83
CA PHE A 53 -6.60 1.11 -10.85
C PHE A 53 -7.83 0.80 -10.00
N ASP A 54 -8.96 0.50 -10.66
CA ASP A 54 -10.23 0.27 -9.96
C ASP A 54 -10.15 -0.94 -9.01
N ASP A 55 -9.53 -2.05 -9.46
CA ASP A 55 -9.35 -3.25 -8.64
C ASP A 55 -8.47 -3.00 -7.42
N TYR A 56 -7.41 -2.19 -7.59
CA TYR A 56 -6.49 -1.88 -6.50
C TYR A 56 -7.13 -0.92 -5.47
N VAL A 57 -7.89 0.08 -5.92
CA VAL A 57 -8.70 0.93 -5.05
C VAL A 57 -9.72 0.09 -4.28
N ASP A 58 -10.41 -0.84 -4.95
CA ASP A 58 -11.38 -1.73 -4.31
C ASP A 58 -10.73 -2.66 -3.28
N MET A 59 -9.54 -3.18 -3.57
CA MET A 59 -8.75 -3.97 -2.63
C MET A 59 -8.36 -3.15 -1.40
N MET A 60 -7.84 -1.94 -1.59
CA MET A 60 -7.41 -1.07 -0.49
C MET A 60 -8.59 -0.56 0.34
N ARG A 61 -9.75 -0.33 -0.27
CA ARG A 61 -10.98 -0.02 0.45
C ARG A 61 -11.38 -1.15 1.38
N LYS A 62 -11.29 -2.41 0.92
CA LYS A 62 -11.55 -3.59 1.75
C LYS A 62 -10.52 -3.76 2.87
N ALA A 63 -9.28 -3.32 2.65
CA ALA A 63 -8.24 -3.28 3.67
C ALA A 63 -8.45 -2.18 4.73
N GLY A 64 -9.34 -1.21 4.46
CA GLY A 64 -9.67 -0.12 5.39
C GLY A 64 -9.08 1.24 5.03
N CYS A 65 -8.51 1.41 3.83
CA CYS A 65 -8.09 2.71 3.34
C CYS A 65 -9.32 3.63 3.13
N ASP A 66 -9.24 4.86 3.65
CA ASP A 66 -10.31 5.85 3.55
C ASP A 66 -10.16 6.71 2.28
N PHE A 67 -11.17 6.65 1.41
CA PHE A 67 -11.23 7.41 0.17
C PHE A 67 -12.32 8.49 0.17
N SER A 68 -12.94 8.76 1.32
CA SER A 68 -14.11 9.66 1.43
C SER A 68 -13.89 11.07 0.86
N ASN A 69 -12.64 11.55 0.87
CA ASN A 69 -12.26 12.87 0.35
C ASN A 69 -11.58 12.84 -1.04
N CYS A 70 -11.45 11.67 -1.66
CA CYS A 70 -10.75 11.53 -2.93
C CYS A 70 -11.67 11.79 -4.13
N THR A 71 -11.24 12.67 -5.04
CA THR A 71 -11.98 13.07 -6.24
C THR A 71 -11.20 12.84 -7.54
N THR A 72 -9.88 12.73 -7.47
CA THR A 72 -8.98 12.52 -8.60
C THR A 72 -8.17 11.23 -8.44
N ASP A 73 -7.75 10.61 -9.55
CA ASP A 73 -6.99 9.36 -9.51
C ASP A 73 -5.70 9.51 -8.67
N GLU A 74 -5.04 10.67 -8.74
CA GLU A 74 -3.86 10.99 -7.96
C GLU A 74 -4.14 11.06 -6.45
N GLU A 75 -5.29 11.59 -6.04
CA GLU A 75 -5.71 11.59 -4.63
C GLU A 75 -5.96 10.17 -4.11
N TYR A 76 -6.58 9.30 -4.92
CA TYR A 76 -6.74 7.88 -4.56
C TYR A 76 -5.39 7.20 -4.37
N LEU A 77 -4.44 7.41 -5.30
CA LEU A 77 -3.10 6.82 -5.17
C LEU A 77 -2.34 7.38 -3.95
N ALA A 78 -2.45 8.68 -3.67
CA ALA A 78 -1.82 9.30 -2.51
C ALA A 78 -2.42 8.75 -1.19
N ALA A 79 -3.73 8.56 -1.11
CA ALA A 79 -4.38 7.96 0.06
C ALA A 79 -3.95 6.50 0.28
N ILE A 80 -3.75 5.74 -0.80
CA ILE A 80 -3.19 4.37 -0.70
C ILE A 80 -1.76 4.41 -0.19
N GLU A 81 -0.91 5.29 -0.73
CA GLU A 81 0.47 5.42 -0.27
C GLU A 81 0.57 5.77 1.21
N ASP A 82 -0.25 6.72 1.67
CA ASP A 82 -0.32 7.10 3.08
C ASP A 82 -0.80 5.95 3.96
N PHE A 83 -1.82 5.21 3.52
CA PHE A 83 -2.31 4.01 4.23
C PHE A 83 -1.25 2.90 4.31
N GLU A 84 -0.45 2.71 3.27
CA GLU A 84 0.64 1.73 3.26
C GLU A 84 1.81 2.13 4.16
N ASP A 85 2.14 3.43 4.21
CA ASP A 85 3.22 3.96 5.05
C ASP A 85 2.81 4.08 6.51
N ASN A 86 1.53 4.33 6.76
CA ASN A 86 0.92 4.49 8.08
C ASN A 86 -0.24 3.51 8.28
N PRO A 87 0.00 2.18 8.23
CA PRO A 87 -1.06 1.21 8.39
C PRO A 87 -1.69 1.36 9.79
N PRO A 88 -3.02 1.18 9.91
CA PRO A 88 -3.67 1.25 11.20
C PRO A 88 -3.03 0.23 12.15
N VAL A 89 -2.52 0.72 13.28
CA VAL A 89 -2.03 -0.14 14.36
C VAL A 89 -3.16 -1.04 14.82
N SER A 90 -2.89 -2.34 14.88
CA SER A 90 -3.87 -3.28 15.42
C SER A 90 -4.14 -2.93 16.88
N ASN A 91 -5.38 -2.58 17.21
CA ASN A 91 -5.83 -2.39 18.58
C ASN A 91 -6.00 -3.72 19.34
N THR A 92 -5.67 -4.85 18.72
CA THR A 92 -5.60 -6.14 19.42
C THR A 92 -4.40 -6.13 20.34
N VAL A 93 -4.65 -6.12 21.66
CA VAL A 93 -3.61 -6.37 22.65
C VAL A 93 -3.05 -7.76 22.37
N ASP A 94 -1.77 -7.82 22.01
CA ASP A 94 -1.10 -9.10 21.75
C ASP A 94 -1.18 -10.00 22.98
N ASP A 95 -1.27 -11.31 22.76
CA ASP A 95 -1.39 -12.26 23.86
C ASP A 95 -0.19 -12.16 24.82
N GLN A 96 1.01 -11.83 24.32
CA GLN A 96 2.17 -11.61 25.20
C GLN A 96 1.99 -10.36 26.07
N THR A 97 1.42 -9.28 25.55
CA THR A 97 1.11 -8.07 26.33
C THR A 97 0.07 -8.38 27.40
N ARG A 98 -0.97 -9.16 27.07
CA ARG A 98 -1.98 -9.58 28.05
C ARG A 98 -1.41 -10.48 29.15
N ILE A 99 -0.48 -11.38 28.79
CA ILE A 99 0.19 -12.27 29.74
C ILE A 99 1.17 -11.49 30.62
N ALA A 100 1.91 -10.53 30.05
CA ALA A 100 2.85 -9.70 30.79
C ALA A 100 2.13 -8.83 31.84
N ASP A 101 1.02 -8.20 31.46
CA ASP A 101 0.18 -7.39 32.35
C ASP A 101 -0.37 -8.24 33.53
N ALA A 102 -0.89 -9.43 33.22
CA ALA A 102 -1.35 -10.37 34.25
C ALA A 102 -0.23 -10.89 35.18
N LEU A 103 0.98 -11.08 34.64
CA LEU A 103 2.16 -11.45 35.44
C LEU A 103 2.60 -10.31 36.35
N GLU A 104 2.59 -9.07 35.87
CA GLU A 104 2.91 -7.89 36.66
C GLU A 104 1.94 -7.72 37.82
N ASP A 105 0.63 -7.85 37.57
CA ASP A 105 -0.41 -7.84 38.61
C ASP A 105 -0.20 -8.93 39.67
N LEU A 106 0.16 -10.15 39.26
CA LEU A 106 0.47 -11.24 40.18
C LEU A 106 1.73 -10.98 41.01
N VAL A 107 2.75 -10.36 40.43
CA VAL A 107 3.97 -9.97 41.16
C VAL A 107 3.64 -8.92 42.20
N VAL A 108 2.87 -7.88 41.83
CA VAL A 108 2.45 -6.80 42.73
C VAL A 108 1.62 -7.34 43.90
N MET A 109 0.67 -8.25 43.66
CA MET A 109 -0.14 -8.87 44.73
C MET A 109 0.67 -9.75 45.69
N ASN A 110 1.86 -10.21 45.29
CA ASN A 110 2.73 -11.06 46.10
C ASN A 110 3.93 -10.31 46.69
N MET A 111 4.02 -8.99 46.50
CA MET A 111 5.04 -8.19 47.18
C MET A 111 4.72 -8.12 48.68
N PRO A 112 5.70 -8.33 49.56
CA PRO A 112 5.51 -8.16 51.00
C PRO A 112 5.21 -6.69 51.32
N ASP A 113 4.27 -6.45 52.23
CA ASP A 113 3.99 -5.09 52.71
C ASP A 113 5.26 -4.47 53.30
N GLU A 114 5.59 -3.23 52.92
CA GLU A 114 6.69 -2.48 53.51
C GLU A 114 6.38 -2.21 55.01
N ASN A 115 7.18 -2.80 55.90
CA ASN A 115 7.15 -2.56 57.35
C ASN A 115 7.78 -1.23 57.73
#